data_AF-A0A968C4Q8-F1
#
_entry.id   AF-A0A968C4Q8-F1
#
_cell.length_a   1.000
_cell.length_b   1.000
_cell.length_c   1.000
_cell.angle_alpha   90.00
_cell.angle_beta   90.00
_cell.angle_gamma   90.00
#
_symmetry.space_group_name_H-M   'P 1'
#
loop_
_entity.id
_entity.type
_entity.pdbx_description
1 polymer ?
#
loop_
_entity_poly.entity_id
_entity_poly.type
_entity_poly.pdbx_seq_one_letter_code
_entity_poly.pdbx_strand_id
1 'polypeptide(L)'
;VVRKIGLSPGIAGRMIPSIFLEPFPGSTQEVAEGTPCPLDGATNDEIIAAIQDAGVVGLGGAAFPTHVKLKIPEGKSVDTLIINGAECEPYL
;
A
#
# COMPACT_ATOMS: atom_id res chain seq x y z
N VAL A 1 11.48 -17.65 -5.35
CA VAL A 1 10.94 -19.02 -5.18
C VAL A 1 10.85 -19.34 -3.70
N VAL A 2 9.84 -20.08 -3.23
CA VAL A 2 9.81 -20.54 -1.83
C VAL A 2 10.91 -21.58 -1.64
N ARG A 3 11.94 -21.22 -0.86
CA ARG A 3 13.06 -22.10 -0.54
C ARG A 3 12.70 -23.09 0.57
N LYS A 4 11.97 -22.62 1.58
CA LYS A 4 11.61 -23.39 2.77
C LYS A 4 10.43 -22.77 3.49
N ILE A 5 9.63 -23.59 4.16
CA ILE A 5 8.70 -23.18 5.22
C ILE A 5 9.26 -23.71 6.54
N GLY A 6 9.35 -22.87 7.56
CA GLY A 6 9.92 -23.26 8.86
C GLY A 6 9.80 -22.18 9.91
N LEU A 7 10.35 -22.42 11.10
CA LEU A 7 10.32 -21.46 12.19
C LEU A 7 11.44 -20.42 12.07
N SER A 8 11.11 -19.14 12.32
CA SER A 8 12.05 -18.02 12.39
C SER A 8 11.77 -17.14 13.62
N PRO A 9 12.77 -16.45 14.21
CA PRO A 9 12.53 -15.48 15.27
C PRO A 9 11.64 -14.33 14.78
N GLY A 10 10.54 -14.07 15.49
CA GLY A 10 9.72 -12.87 15.31
C GLY A 10 10.23 -11.68 16.12
N ILE A 11 9.56 -10.53 16.00
CA ILE A 11 9.95 -9.28 16.69
C ILE A 11 10.05 -9.40 18.23
N ALA A 12 9.33 -10.36 18.81
CA ALA A 12 9.32 -10.64 20.24
C ALA A 12 10.29 -11.77 20.65
N GLY A 13 11.20 -12.19 19.77
CA GLY A 13 12.17 -13.27 20.00
C GLY A 13 11.59 -14.69 19.98
N ARG A 14 10.26 -14.84 19.83
CA ARG A 14 9.58 -16.14 19.74
C ARG A 14 9.70 -16.73 18.33
N MET A 15 9.84 -18.06 18.24
CA MET A 15 9.86 -18.78 16.97
C MET A 15 8.45 -18.86 16.38
N ILE A 16 8.24 -18.34 15.17
CA ILE A 16 6.94 -18.32 14.47
C ILE A 16 7.04 -18.99 13.09
N PRO A 17 5.97 -19.58 12.56
CA PRO A 17 5.92 -20.06 11.19
C PRO A 17 6.31 -18.95 10.21
N SER A 18 7.17 -19.27 9.25
CA SER A 18 7.76 -18.31 8.31
C SER A 18 8.02 -18.97 6.96
N ILE A 19 7.95 -18.16 5.91
CA ILE A 19 8.27 -18.55 4.53
C ILE A 19 9.59 -17.90 4.15
N PHE A 20 10.55 -18.72 3.74
CA PHE A 20 11.84 -18.27 3.26
C PHE A 20 11.78 -18.19 1.74
N LEU A 21 11.96 -16.98 1.23
CA LEU A 21 11.98 -16.72 -0.20
C LEU A 21 13.43 -16.62 -0.66
N GLU A 22 13.76 -17.33 -1.74
CA GLU A 22 14.99 -17.10 -2.48
C GLU A 22 14.69 -16.10 -3.60
N PRO A 23 15.34 -14.91 -3.59
CA PRO A 23 15.16 -13.93 -4.64
C PRO A 23 15.72 -14.49 -5.94
N PHE A 24 15.03 -14.22 -7.05
CA PHE A 24 15.54 -14.58 -8.36
C PHE A 24 16.75 -13.69 -8.69
N PRO A 25 17.91 -14.23 -9.11
CA PRO A 25 19.12 -13.43 -9.35
C PRO A 25 18.95 -12.30 -10.37
N GLY A 26 17.95 -12.41 -11.28
CA GLY A 26 17.59 -11.38 -12.25
C GLY A 26 16.36 -10.54 -11.88
N SER A 27 15.83 -10.64 -10.65
CA SER A 27 14.75 -9.74 -10.21
C SER A 27 15.35 -8.36 -9.95
N THR A 28 15.04 -7.41 -10.83
CA THR A 28 15.56 -6.04 -10.77
C THR A 28 15.09 -5.26 -9.54
N GLN A 29 14.09 -5.76 -8.80
CA GLN A 29 13.36 -5.03 -7.76
C GLN A 29 12.80 -3.68 -8.26
N GLU A 30 12.75 -3.49 -9.58
CA GLU A 30 12.19 -2.28 -10.17
C GLU A 30 10.69 -2.26 -9.91
N VAL A 31 10.24 -1.10 -9.45
CA VAL A 31 8.82 -0.82 -9.35
C VAL A 31 8.34 -0.52 -10.76
N ALA A 32 7.48 -1.37 -11.30
CA ALA A 32 6.82 -1.09 -12.56
C ALA A 32 5.99 0.19 -12.38
N GLU A 33 6.26 1.20 -13.20
CA GLU A 33 5.39 2.38 -13.26
C GLU A 33 4.03 1.95 -13.81
N GLY A 34 2.97 2.24 -13.05
CA GLY A 34 1.60 2.01 -13.50
C GLY A 34 1.21 2.95 -14.63
N THR A 35 0.12 2.65 -15.33
CA THR A 35 -0.45 3.56 -16.32
C THR A 35 -1.08 4.77 -15.61
N PRO A 36 -0.64 6.01 -15.90
CA PRO A 36 -1.23 7.19 -15.27
C PRO A 36 -2.71 7.36 -15.66
N CYS A 37 -3.55 7.68 -14.68
CA CYS A 37 -4.93 8.10 -14.93
C CYS A 37 -4.93 9.55 -15.46
N PRO A 38 -5.48 9.82 -16.66
CA PRO A 38 -5.65 11.18 -17.14
C PRO A 38 -6.69 11.89 -16.27
N LEU A 39 -6.25 12.87 -15.47
CA LEU A 39 -7.14 13.55 -14.52
C LEU A 39 -8.19 14.42 -15.23
N ASP A 40 -7.89 14.91 -16.42
CA ASP A 40 -8.81 15.71 -17.22
C ASP A 40 -9.97 14.84 -17.71
N GLY A 41 -11.17 15.12 -17.18
CA GLY A 41 -12.40 14.42 -17.56
C GLY A 41 -12.62 13.07 -16.87
N ALA A 42 -11.68 12.62 -16.01
CA ALA A 42 -11.90 11.42 -15.21
C ALA A 42 -12.99 11.64 -14.15
N THR A 43 -13.82 10.61 -14.00
CA THR A 43 -14.79 10.49 -12.92
C THR A 43 -14.12 10.11 -11.60
N ASN A 44 -14.81 10.36 -10.49
CA ASN A 44 -14.34 9.93 -9.17
C ASN A 44 -14.06 8.42 -9.11
N ASP A 45 -14.90 7.61 -9.76
CA ASP A 45 -14.75 6.16 -9.77
C ASP A 45 -13.52 5.72 -10.58
N GLU A 46 -13.22 6.39 -11.70
CA GLU A 46 -12.01 6.12 -12.49
C GLU A 46 -10.73 6.47 -11.72
N ILE A 47 -10.73 7.58 -10.98
CA ILE A 47 -9.60 7.96 -10.12
C ILE A 47 -9.40 6.93 -9.00
N ILE A 48 -10.49 6.52 -8.33
CA ILE A 48 -10.43 5.51 -7.25
C ILE A 48 -9.95 4.16 -7.79
N ALA A 49 -10.42 3.76 -8.98
CA ALA A 49 -9.98 2.52 -9.64
C ALA A 49 -8.48 2.57 -9.97
N ALA A 50 -7.98 3.68 -10.52
CA ALA A 50 -6.56 3.84 -10.80
C ALA A 50 -5.69 3.76 -9.53
N ILE A 51 -6.15 4.32 -8.41
CA ILE A 51 -5.48 4.22 -7.11
C ILE A 51 -5.43 2.76 -6.62
N GLN A 52 -6.50 2.01 -6.85
CA GLN A 52 -6.56 0.59 -6.52
C GLN A 52 -5.61 -0.24 -7.39
N ASP A 53 -5.61 0.00 -8.71
CA ASP A 53 -4.76 -0.71 -9.67
C ASP A 53 -3.27 -0.46 -9.44
N ALA A 54 -2.93 0.76 -9.02
CA ALA A 54 -1.57 1.13 -8.60
C ALA A 54 -1.17 0.53 -7.23
N GLY A 55 -2.10 -0.10 -6.50
CA GLY A 55 -1.81 -0.73 -5.21
C GLY A 55 -1.49 0.26 -4.09
N VAL A 56 -1.99 1.50 -4.17
CA VAL A 56 -1.63 2.55 -3.21
C VAL A 56 -2.27 2.31 -1.85
N VAL A 57 -1.46 2.42 -0.80
CA VAL A 57 -1.85 2.31 0.61
C VAL A 57 -1.45 3.56 1.39
N GLY A 58 -2.07 3.77 2.55
CA GLY A 58 -1.72 4.85 3.46
C GLY A 58 -0.32 4.66 4.07
N LEU A 59 0.58 5.61 3.82
CA LEU A 59 1.99 5.54 4.25
C LEU A 59 2.23 5.91 5.73
N GLY A 60 1.19 6.27 6.48
CA GLY A 60 1.29 6.56 7.93
C GLY A 60 1.42 5.33 8.83
N GLY A 61 1.99 4.23 8.33
CA GLY A 61 2.26 2.99 9.08
C GLY A 61 1.17 1.91 9.02
N ALA A 62 -0.12 2.27 9.04
CA ALA A 62 -1.21 1.28 9.04
C ALA A 62 -1.43 0.58 7.68
N ALA A 63 -0.86 1.11 6.59
CA ALA A 63 -1.03 0.58 5.23
C ALA A 63 -2.50 0.35 4.81
N PHE A 64 -3.41 1.20 5.29
CA PHE A 64 -4.83 1.09 4.95
C PHE A 64 -5.05 1.36 3.45
N PRO A 65 -5.86 0.56 2.73
CA PRO A 65 -6.04 0.74 1.28
C PRO A 65 -6.62 2.12 0.94
N THR A 66 -5.89 2.90 0.13
CA THR A 66 -6.26 4.30 -0.14
C THR A 66 -7.57 4.41 -0.92
N HIS A 67 -7.81 3.52 -1.88
CA HIS A 67 -9.06 3.49 -2.65
C HIS A 67 -10.31 3.27 -1.76
N VAL A 68 -10.20 2.46 -0.70
CA VAL A 68 -11.29 2.26 0.28
C VAL A 68 -11.53 3.53 1.08
N LYS A 69 -10.46 4.22 1.50
CA LYS A 69 -10.56 5.47 2.27
C LYS A 69 -11.24 6.59 1.47
N LEU A 70 -10.99 6.65 0.16
CA LEU A 70 -11.52 7.69 -0.73
C LEU A 70 -12.95 7.42 -1.20
N LYS A 71 -13.45 6.19 -1.02
CA LYS A 71 -14.83 5.84 -1.36
C LYS A 71 -15.79 6.44 -0.32
N ILE A 72 -16.42 7.55 -0.66
CA ILE A 72 -17.39 8.23 0.21
C ILE A 72 -18.67 7.37 0.30
N PRO A 73 -19.19 7.09 1.52
CA PRO A 73 -20.44 6.37 1.69
C PRO A 73 -21.62 7.09 1.02
N GLU A 74 -22.59 6.31 0.55
CA GLU A 74 -23.79 6.84 -0.08
C GLU A 74 -24.52 7.84 0.83
N GLY A 75 -25.01 8.93 0.24
CA GLY A 75 -25.67 10.02 0.97
C GLY A 75 -24.73 10.93 1.78
N LYS A 76 -23.41 10.73 1.71
CA LYS A 76 -22.41 11.62 2.32
C LYS A 76 -21.62 12.37 1.26
N SER A 77 -21.10 13.52 1.65
CA SER A 77 -20.16 14.32 0.86
C SER A 77 -18.97 14.73 1.73
N VAL A 78 -17.84 14.95 1.07
CA VAL A 78 -16.60 15.43 1.70
C VAL A 78 -16.01 16.47 0.76
N ASP A 79 -15.81 17.69 1.25
CA ASP A 79 -15.18 18.79 0.52
C ASP A 79 -13.74 19.07 0.99
N THR A 80 -13.37 18.55 2.15
CA THR A 80 -12.10 18.87 2.81
C THR A 80 -11.10 17.73 2.69
N LEU A 81 -9.91 18.05 2.20
CA LEU A 81 -8.74 17.17 2.22
C LEU A 81 -7.77 17.65 3.31
N ILE A 82 -7.44 16.76 4.25
CA ILE A 82 -6.42 17.00 5.26
C ILE A 82 -5.17 16.21 4.90
N ILE A 83 -4.06 16.93 4.70
CA ILE A 83 -2.74 16.34 4.52
C ILE A 83 -2.05 16.29 5.88
N ASN A 84 -1.72 15.08 6.34
CA ASN A 84 -0.95 14.91 7.57
C ASN A 84 0.54 15.09 7.27
N GLY A 85 1.17 16.09 7.89
CA GLY A 85 2.61 16.34 7.83
C GLY A 85 3.25 16.51 9.20
N ALA A 86 2.64 15.98 10.26
CA ALA A 86 3.18 16.13 11.62
C ALA A 86 4.47 15.31 11.83
N GLU A 87 4.60 14.14 11.18
CA GLU A 87 5.77 13.23 11.21
C GLU A 87 6.52 13.25 12.56
N CYS A 88 5.85 12.84 13.63
CA CYS A 88 6.34 13.00 15.00
C CYS A 88 6.98 11.74 15.59
N GLU A 89 6.99 10.63 14.85
CA GLU A 89 7.54 9.37 15.33
C GLU A 89 9.09 9.41 15.30
N PRO A 90 9.76 8.93 16.35
CA PRO A 90 11.21 8.91 16.39
C PRO A 90 11.76 7.95 15.33
N TYR A 91 12.76 8.42 14.58
CA TYR A 91 13.41 7.68 13.48
C TYR A 91 12.52 7.39 12.26
N LEU A 92 11.46 8.19 12.05
CA LEU A 92 10.84 8.39 10.74
C LEU A 92 11.79 9.14 9.79
#